data_AF-H3ZAV4-F1
#
_entry.id   AF-H3ZAV4-F1
#
_cell.length_a   1.000
_cell.length_b   1.000
_cell.length_c   1.000
_cell.angle_alpha   90.00
_cell.angle_beta   90.00
_cell.angle_gamma   90.00
#
_symmetry.space_group_name_H-M   'P 1'
#
loop_
_entity.id
_entity.type
_entity.pdbx_description
1 polymer ?
#
loop_
_entity_poly.entity_id
_entity_poly.type
_entity_poly.pdbx_seq_one_letter_code
_entity_poly.pdbx_strand_id
1 'polypeptide(L)'
;MGLLLFDVVLCALLLTLAGAAMLSRQLVHAVTLFIAFGVMMALAWARLQAPDLALAEAAIGAGLTGALCFTALARYAGDAGYPKPKLWLPLVFVAAVSALLLYSVFQIPAQPTTELSERVAEHLAVSGVSHPVTAVLLNFRAWDTLLELLVLLLALLGARQVPSQLPLHAGWSLSVSWSRLLSPMLLLLSAYLLWRGAAAPGGAFQAGALLASGLVILRLNQQLAWLSWQNFAVRTLVLAGLIAFVMAGLASLLLPGQLVWLSWPVALAGGIILLVETFATLAIALTLALLVVGEPEQEPADA
;
A
#
# COMPACT_ATOMS: atom_id res chain seq x y z
N MET A 1 23.49 22.42 -11.57
CA MET A 1 22.40 23.17 -12.23
C MET A 1 21.25 22.26 -12.67
N GLY A 2 21.50 21.20 -13.46
CA GLY A 2 20.42 20.33 -13.98
C GLY A 2 19.57 19.62 -12.92
N LEU A 3 20.19 19.07 -11.87
CA LEU A 3 19.45 18.40 -10.78
C LEU A 3 18.61 19.37 -9.95
N LEU A 4 19.13 20.56 -9.65
CA LEU A 4 18.38 21.59 -8.93
C LEU A 4 17.16 22.06 -9.73
N LEU A 5 17.31 22.24 -11.04
CA LEU A 5 16.19 22.58 -11.92
C LEU A 5 15.14 21.47 -11.91
N PHE A 6 15.55 20.21 -12.00
CA PHE A 6 14.64 19.07 -11.90
C PHE A 6 13.88 19.07 -10.57
N ASP A 7 14.58 19.28 -9.45
CA ASP A 7 13.96 19.30 -8.11
C ASP A 7 12.95 20.46 -7.98
N VAL A 8 13.29 21.66 -8.46
CA VAL A 8 12.38 22.82 -8.48
C VAL A 8 11.16 22.57 -9.35
N VAL A 9 11.34 22.00 -10.55
CA VAL A 9 10.24 21.67 -11.46
C VAL A 9 9.34 20.60 -10.84
N LEU A 10 9.92 19.58 -10.21
CA LEU A 10 9.17 18.51 -9.56
C LEU A 10 8.35 19.05 -8.38
N CYS A 11 8.94 19.90 -7.52
CA CYS A 11 8.22 20.55 -6.42
C CYS A 11 7.08 21.44 -6.93
N ALA A 12 7.33 22.27 -7.96
CA ALA A 12 6.30 23.10 -8.57
C ALA A 12 5.17 22.24 -9.16
N LEU A 13 5.50 21.14 -9.82
CA LEU A 13 4.53 20.22 -10.38
C LEU A 13 3.68 19.54 -9.29
N LEU A 14 4.30 19.09 -8.20
CA LEU A 14 3.58 18.51 -7.06
C LEU A 14 2.60 19.50 -6.43
N LEU A 15 3.03 20.74 -6.19
CA LEU A 15 2.19 21.78 -5.62
C LEU A 15 1.03 22.17 -6.56
N THR A 16 1.30 22.28 -7.86
CA THR A 16 0.28 22.59 -8.86
C THR A 16 -0.73 21.46 -9.01
N LEU A 17 -0.29 20.19 -9.07
CA LEU A 17 -1.19 19.03 -9.14
C LEU A 17 -2.05 18.89 -7.88
N ALA A 18 -1.46 19.06 -6.69
CA ALA A 18 -2.20 19.04 -5.43
C ALA A 18 -3.27 20.15 -5.39
N GLY A 19 -2.88 21.39 -5.71
CA GLY A 19 -3.81 22.52 -5.77
C GLY A 19 -4.91 22.32 -6.81
N ALA A 20 -4.55 21.84 -8.01
CA ALA A 20 -5.51 21.59 -9.07
C ALA A 20 -6.48 20.45 -8.73
N ALA A 21 -6.02 19.39 -8.07
CA ALA A 21 -6.88 18.30 -7.61
C ALA A 21 -7.91 18.79 -6.57
N MET A 22 -7.48 19.62 -5.60
CA MET A 22 -8.35 20.17 -4.56
C MET A 22 -9.35 21.21 -5.09
N LEU A 23 -8.96 22.01 -6.08
CA LEU A 23 -9.78 23.09 -6.64
C LEU A 23 -10.66 22.61 -7.81
N SER A 24 -10.47 21.38 -8.27
CA SER A 24 -11.25 20.82 -9.37
C SER A 24 -12.72 20.72 -9.00
N ARG A 25 -13.58 21.28 -9.85
CA ARG A 25 -15.05 21.19 -9.70
C ARG A 25 -15.60 19.83 -10.12
N GLN A 26 -14.83 19.06 -10.89
CA GLN A 26 -15.23 17.75 -11.37
C GLN A 26 -14.43 16.67 -10.65
N LEU A 27 -15.12 15.74 -9.99
CA LEU A 27 -14.48 14.68 -9.22
C LEU A 27 -13.61 13.76 -10.09
N VAL A 28 -14.02 13.47 -11.34
CA VAL A 28 -13.21 12.70 -12.30
C VAL A 28 -11.85 13.36 -12.54
N HIS A 29 -11.84 14.67 -12.78
CA HIS A 29 -10.59 15.42 -12.94
C HIS A 29 -9.78 15.46 -11.65
N ALA A 30 -10.43 15.63 -10.50
CA ALA A 30 -9.76 15.65 -9.19
C ALA A 30 -9.00 14.33 -8.95
N VAL A 31 -9.65 13.19 -9.19
CA VAL A 31 -9.05 11.86 -9.05
C VAL A 31 -7.91 11.65 -10.06
N THR A 32 -8.10 12.09 -11.31
CA THR A 32 -7.04 11.97 -12.34
C THR A 32 -5.78 12.77 -11.96
N LEU A 33 -5.97 14.00 -11.47
CA LEU A 33 -4.88 14.86 -10.99
C LEU A 33 -4.21 14.29 -9.72
N PHE A 34 -4.99 13.67 -8.83
CA PHE A 34 -4.46 12.96 -7.66
C PHE A 34 -3.58 11.77 -8.05
N ILE A 35 -3.98 10.99 -9.06
CA ILE A 35 -3.15 9.89 -9.58
C ILE A 35 -1.85 10.44 -10.17
N ALA A 36 -1.94 11.50 -10.99
CA ALA A 36 -0.75 12.15 -11.55
C ALA A 36 0.17 12.68 -10.43
N PHE A 37 -0.39 13.25 -9.37
CA PHE A 37 0.37 13.67 -8.18
C PHE A 37 1.10 12.48 -7.54
N GLY A 38 0.43 11.35 -7.32
CA GLY A 38 1.06 10.14 -6.76
C GLY A 38 2.21 9.61 -7.63
N VAL A 39 2.06 9.62 -8.95
CA VAL A 39 3.15 9.24 -9.88
C VAL A 39 4.35 10.19 -9.75
N MET A 40 4.11 11.50 -9.65
CA MET A 40 5.17 12.48 -9.41
C MET A 40 5.79 12.34 -8.02
N MET A 41 5.00 11.95 -7.01
CA MET A 41 5.49 11.70 -5.66
C MET A 41 6.40 10.47 -5.62
N ALA A 42 6.08 9.42 -6.37
CA ALA A 42 6.96 8.26 -6.53
C ALA A 42 8.33 8.67 -7.13
N LEU A 43 8.35 9.58 -8.10
CA LEU A 43 9.60 10.13 -8.63
C LEU A 43 10.37 10.95 -7.58
N ALA A 44 9.68 11.69 -6.72
CA ALA A 44 10.31 12.42 -5.62
C ALA A 44 10.98 11.47 -4.63
N TRP A 45 10.31 10.37 -4.25
CA TRP A 45 10.91 9.34 -3.40
C TRP A 45 12.14 8.68 -4.05
N ALA A 46 12.06 8.34 -5.33
CA ALA A 46 13.20 7.81 -6.07
C ALA A 46 14.37 8.80 -6.12
N ARG A 47 14.06 10.09 -6.33
CA ARG A 47 15.05 11.19 -6.34
C ARG A 47 15.72 11.38 -4.98
N LEU A 48 15.00 11.14 -3.89
CA LEU A 48 15.46 11.15 -2.49
C LEU A 48 16.17 9.85 -2.06
N GLN A 49 16.48 8.94 -3.00
CA GLN A 49 17.13 7.65 -2.71
C GLN A 49 16.28 6.72 -1.81
N ALA A 50 14.96 6.83 -1.90
CA ALA A 50 14.00 5.98 -1.20
C ALA A 50 13.20 5.11 -2.20
N PRO A 51 13.85 4.16 -2.91
CA PRO A 51 13.20 3.36 -3.95
C PRO A 51 12.07 2.46 -3.42
N ASP A 52 12.16 1.96 -2.19
CA ASP A 52 11.09 1.17 -1.56
C ASP A 52 9.81 1.99 -1.39
N LEU A 53 9.94 3.24 -0.96
CA LEU A 53 8.84 4.20 -0.85
C LEU A 53 8.31 4.58 -2.24
N ALA A 54 9.20 4.77 -3.22
CA ALA A 54 8.79 5.08 -4.59
C ALA A 54 7.92 3.96 -5.20
N LEU A 55 8.31 2.69 -4.99
CA LEU A 55 7.53 1.53 -5.44
C LEU A 55 6.18 1.44 -4.71
N ALA A 56 6.17 1.65 -3.40
CA ALA A 56 4.93 1.66 -2.61
C ALA A 56 3.99 2.80 -3.03
N GLU A 57 4.51 4.01 -3.22
CA GLU A 57 3.74 5.18 -3.64
C GLU A 57 3.15 4.98 -5.05
N ALA A 58 3.92 4.45 -5.99
CA ALA A 58 3.44 4.17 -7.34
C ALA A 58 2.32 3.11 -7.34
N ALA A 59 2.49 2.01 -6.61
CA ALA A 59 1.52 0.93 -6.59
C ALA A 59 0.27 1.27 -5.77
N ILE A 60 0.44 1.86 -4.59
CA ILE A 60 -0.65 2.09 -3.63
C ILE A 60 -1.21 3.51 -3.78
N GLY A 61 -0.36 4.53 -3.65
CA GLY A 61 -0.77 5.94 -3.67
C GLY A 61 -1.41 6.32 -5.01
N ALA A 62 -0.69 6.10 -6.11
CA ALA A 62 -1.19 6.37 -7.45
C ALA A 62 -2.13 5.27 -7.98
N GLY A 63 -1.70 4.01 -7.90
CA GLY A 63 -2.43 2.88 -8.50
C GLY A 63 -3.72 2.51 -7.77
N LEU A 64 -3.60 1.84 -6.63
CA LEU A 64 -4.74 1.25 -5.91
C LEU A 64 -5.68 2.30 -5.31
N THR A 65 -5.16 3.36 -4.69
CA THR A 65 -5.99 4.44 -4.15
C THR A 65 -6.67 5.21 -5.28
N GLY A 66 -6.00 5.43 -6.41
CA GLY A 66 -6.62 5.98 -7.62
C GLY A 66 -7.79 5.13 -8.12
N ALA A 67 -7.59 3.81 -8.22
CA ALA A 67 -8.64 2.85 -8.57
C ALA A 67 -9.80 2.88 -7.57
N LEU A 68 -9.51 2.89 -6.26
CA LEU A 68 -10.50 3.00 -5.18
C LEU A 68 -11.31 4.30 -5.31
N CYS A 69 -10.67 5.43 -5.57
CA CYS A 69 -11.35 6.71 -5.78
C CYS A 69 -12.30 6.66 -6.98
N PHE A 70 -11.89 6.02 -8.09
CA PHE A 70 -12.78 5.82 -9.23
C PHE A 70 -13.93 4.85 -8.92
N THR A 71 -13.68 3.78 -8.17
CA THR A 71 -14.73 2.87 -7.72
C THR A 71 -15.72 3.58 -6.79
N ALA A 72 -15.25 4.44 -5.90
CA ALA A 72 -16.09 5.27 -5.04
C ALA A 72 -16.88 6.29 -5.87
N LEU A 73 -16.25 6.92 -6.86
CA LEU A 73 -16.91 7.88 -7.75
C LEU A 73 -18.00 7.22 -8.60
N ALA A 74 -17.79 5.98 -9.06
CA ALA A 74 -18.80 5.21 -9.78
C ALA A 74 -20.03 4.90 -8.91
N ARG A 75 -19.87 4.83 -7.58
CA ARG A 75 -20.97 4.66 -6.60
C ARG A 75 -21.58 5.99 -6.16
N TYR A 76 -20.94 7.12 -6.47
CA TYR A 76 -21.41 8.42 -6.05
C TYR A 76 -22.64 8.81 -6.88
N ALA A 77 -23.83 8.68 -6.28
CA ALA A 77 -25.10 8.95 -6.93
C ALA A 77 -25.35 10.44 -7.24
N GLY A 78 -24.47 11.36 -6.82
CA GLY A 78 -24.71 12.80 -6.92
C GLY A 78 -25.79 13.26 -5.95
N ASP A 79 -25.49 14.27 -5.15
CA ASP A 79 -26.41 14.94 -4.23
C ASP A 79 -26.95 14.11 -3.03
N ALA A 80 -26.04 13.74 -2.12
CA ALA A 80 -26.39 13.87 -0.71
C ALA A 80 -26.34 15.36 -0.40
N GLY A 81 -27.47 15.98 -0.03
CA GLY A 81 -27.60 17.42 0.25
C GLY A 81 -26.73 17.90 1.40
N TYR A 82 -25.40 17.88 1.22
CA TYR A 82 -24.44 18.29 2.21
C TYR A 82 -24.56 19.80 2.42
N PRO A 83 -24.67 20.26 3.67
CA PRO A 83 -24.70 21.68 3.95
C PRO A 83 -23.42 22.31 3.42
N LYS A 84 -23.54 23.36 2.60
CA LYS A 84 -22.38 24.12 2.09
C LYS A 84 -21.75 24.86 3.27
N PRO A 85 -20.61 24.40 3.83
CA PRO A 85 -20.03 25.05 4.98
C PRO A 85 -19.58 26.46 4.58
N LYS A 86 -19.52 27.38 5.56
CA LYS A 86 -18.88 28.69 5.33
C LYS A 86 -17.40 28.42 5.03
N LEU A 87 -16.98 28.64 3.77
CA LEU A 87 -15.64 28.28 3.26
C LEU A 87 -14.47 28.85 4.08
N TRP A 88 -14.68 29.93 4.84
CA TRP A 88 -13.61 30.53 5.65
C TRP A 88 -13.19 29.67 6.85
N LEU A 89 -14.09 28.88 7.47
CA LEU A 89 -13.71 28.00 8.60
C LEU A 89 -12.73 26.91 8.15
N PRO A 90 -13.07 26.08 7.13
CA PRO A 90 -12.14 25.08 6.61
C PRO A 90 -10.85 25.70 6.11
N LEU A 91 -10.91 26.89 5.48
CA LEU A 91 -9.73 27.54 4.94
C LEU A 91 -8.79 28.06 6.05
N VAL A 92 -9.34 28.64 7.11
CA VAL A 92 -8.55 29.02 8.30
C VAL A 92 -7.96 27.79 8.97
N PHE A 93 -8.73 26.70 9.10
CA PHE A 93 -8.24 25.44 9.67
C PHE A 93 -7.08 24.87 8.85
N VAL A 94 -7.25 24.74 7.53
CA VAL A 94 -6.20 24.25 6.62
C VAL A 94 -4.97 25.16 6.68
N ALA A 95 -5.15 26.48 6.64
CA ALA A 95 -4.03 27.43 6.73
C ALA A 95 -3.28 27.30 8.06
N ALA A 96 -4.00 27.16 9.18
CA ALA A 96 -3.40 26.98 10.50
C ALA A 96 -2.63 25.66 10.59
N VAL A 97 -3.21 24.55 10.13
CA VAL A 97 -2.54 23.23 10.11
C VAL A 97 -1.33 23.25 9.18
N SER A 98 -1.43 23.82 7.98
CA SER A 98 -0.31 23.96 7.05
C SER A 98 0.80 24.85 7.62
N ALA A 99 0.46 25.95 8.29
CA ALA A 99 1.45 26.80 8.96
C ALA A 99 2.15 26.07 10.11
N LEU A 100 1.41 25.29 10.90
CA LEU A 100 1.98 24.46 11.97
C LEU A 100 2.90 23.37 11.41
N LEU A 101 2.51 22.69 10.33
CA LEU A 101 3.33 21.68 9.67
C LEU A 101 4.60 22.29 9.08
N LEU A 102 4.49 23.43 8.38
CA LEU A 102 5.64 24.16 7.85
C LEU A 102 6.57 24.61 8.97
N TYR A 103 6.02 25.18 10.05
CA TYR A 103 6.79 25.55 11.24
C TYR A 103 7.54 24.34 11.80
N SER A 104 6.88 23.19 11.92
CA SER A 104 7.48 21.94 12.42
C SER A 104 8.60 21.44 11.50
N VAL A 105 8.42 21.53 10.18
CA VAL A 105 9.47 21.20 9.20
C VAL A 105 10.68 22.11 9.36
N PHE A 106 10.49 23.40 9.62
CA PHE A 106 11.60 24.33 9.90
C PHE A 106 12.32 24.07 11.23
N GLN A 107 11.72 23.30 12.15
CA GLN A 107 12.39 22.85 13.38
C GLN A 107 13.27 21.60 13.16
N ILE A 108 13.13 20.90 12.03
CA ILE A 108 13.95 19.74 11.72
C ILE A 108 15.38 20.23 11.42
N PRO A 109 16.40 19.72 12.13
CA PRO A 109 17.79 20.10 11.87
C PRO A 109 18.16 19.83 10.41
N ALA A 110 18.81 20.80 9.77
CA ALA A 110 19.30 20.64 8.39
C ALA A 110 20.33 19.49 8.25
N GLN A 111 20.97 19.12 9.35
CA GLN A 111 21.84 17.95 9.47
C GLN A 111 21.22 17.01 10.51
N PRO A 112 20.39 16.04 10.10
CA PRO A 112 19.83 15.06 11.03
C PRO A 112 20.92 14.14 11.57
N THR A 113 20.71 13.60 12.76
CA THR A 113 21.63 12.61 13.35
C THR A 113 21.58 11.31 12.54
N THR A 114 22.75 10.72 12.30
CA THR A 114 22.92 9.47 11.55
C THR A 114 23.03 8.24 12.45
N GLU A 115 22.94 8.41 13.77
CA GLU A 115 23.14 7.35 14.78
C GLU A 115 22.28 6.10 14.51
N LEU A 116 21.00 6.27 14.18
CA LEU A 116 20.11 5.14 13.90
C LEU A 116 20.48 4.43 12.60
N SER A 117 20.79 5.17 11.53
CA SER A 117 21.20 4.58 10.26
C SER A 117 22.55 3.85 10.38
N GLU A 118 23.48 4.40 11.16
CA GLU A 118 24.76 3.77 11.46
C GLU A 118 24.56 2.50 12.29
N ARG A 119 23.68 2.55 13.30
CA ARG A 119 23.35 1.36 14.10
C ARG A 119 22.70 0.25 13.28
N VAL A 120 21.81 0.61 12.34
CA VAL A 120 21.25 -0.36 11.39
C VAL A 120 22.34 -0.97 10.52
N ALA A 121 23.29 -0.16 10.02
CA ALA A 121 24.39 -0.65 9.21
C ALA A 121 25.33 -1.60 9.99
N GLU A 122 25.64 -1.27 11.26
CA GLU A 122 26.46 -2.10 12.15
C GLU A 122 25.84 -3.49 12.39
N HIS A 123 24.52 -3.55 12.57
CA HIS A 123 23.79 -4.80 12.90
C HIS A 123 23.17 -5.49 11.69
N LEU A 124 23.35 -4.96 10.48
CA LEU A 124 22.74 -5.51 9.27
C LEU A 124 23.12 -6.98 9.05
N ALA A 125 24.39 -7.32 9.27
CA ALA A 125 24.90 -8.67 9.08
C ALA A 125 24.24 -9.74 9.98
N VAL A 126 23.72 -9.33 11.15
CA VAL A 126 23.03 -10.24 12.08
C VAL A 126 21.51 -10.29 11.87
N SER A 127 20.97 -9.51 10.94
CA SER A 127 19.53 -9.47 10.66
C SER A 127 19.01 -10.66 9.84
N GLY A 128 19.90 -11.37 9.14
CA GLY A 128 19.55 -12.44 8.20
C GLY A 128 19.20 -11.98 6.79
N VAL A 129 19.24 -10.66 6.51
CA VAL A 129 19.03 -10.06 5.19
C VAL A 129 20.12 -9.01 4.91
N SER A 130 20.32 -8.63 3.66
CA SER A 130 21.32 -7.61 3.27
C SER A 130 20.72 -6.26 2.89
N HIS A 131 19.39 -6.17 2.79
CA HIS A 131 18.69 -4.92 2.54
C HIS A 131 18.30 -4.20 3.84
N PRO A 132 18.76 -2.94 4.08
CA PRO A 132 18.54 -2.23 5.35
C PRO A 132 17.07 -2.01 5.70
N VAL A 133 16.24 -1.63 4.72
CA VAL A 133 14.80 -1.36 4.95
C VAL A 133 14.10 -2.64 5.40
N THR A 134 14.40 -3.76 4.75
CA THR A 134 13.83 -5.07 5.08
C THR A 134 14.28 -5.54 6.46
N ALA A 135 15.56 -5.32 6.82
CA ALA A 135 16.06 -5.60 8.15
C ALA A 135 15.32 -4.79 9.23
N VAL A 136 15.07 -3.49 8.96
CA VAL A 136 14.29 -2.65 9.88
C VAL A 136 12.86 -3.15 10.01
N LEU A 137 12.17 -3.41 8.91
CA LEU A 137 10.74 -3.77 8.92
C LEU A 137 10.49 -5.16 9.49
N LEU A 138 11.36 -6.14 9.24
CA LEU A 138 11.08 -7.55 9.54
C LEU A 138 12.00 -8.19 10.57
N ASN A 139 13.04 -7.48 11.02
CA ASN A 139 13.89 -7.92 12.12
C ASN A 139 13.85 -6.90 13.27
N PHE A 140 14.43 -5.71 13.08
CA PHE A 140 14.63 -4.75 14.18
C PHE A 140 13.33 -4.14 14.72
N ARG A 141 12.36 -3.89 13.85
CA ARG A 141 11.05 -3.30 14.17
C ARG A 141 9.91 -4.16 13.61
N ALA A 142 10.07 -5.48 13.69
CA ALA A 142 9.09 -6.47 13.22
C ALA A 142 7.67 -6.29 13.78
N TRP A 143 7.55 -5.66 14.97
CA TRP A 143 6.26 -5.28 15.55
C TRP A 143 5.46 -4.32 14.68
N ASP A 144 6.12 -3.35 14.06
CA ASP A 144 5.46 -2.34 13.22
C ASP A 144 4.80 -3.03 12.03
N THR A 145 5.52 -3.90 11.32
CA THR A 145 4.96 -4.62 10.17
C THR A 145 3.89 -5.63 10.56
N LEU A 146 4.00 -6.28 11.72
CA LEU A 146 2.91 -7.10 12.25
C LEU A 146 1.63 -6.27 12.46
N LEU A 147 1.76 -5.11 13.09
CA LEU A 147 0.62 -4.24 13.39
C LEU A 147 0.08 -3.57 12.13
N GLU A 148 0.91 -3.30 11.12
CA GLU A 148 0.45 -2.85 9.80
C GLU A 148 -0.47 -3.88 9.14
N LEU A 149 -0.11 -5.18 9.18
CA LEU A 149 -0.99 -6.25 8.68
C LEU A 149 -2.31 -6.31 9.45
N LEU A 150 -2.27 -6.11 10.77
CA LEU A 150 -3.48 -6.03 11.59
C LEU A 150 -4.35 -4.83 11.20
N VAL A 151 -3.75 -3.64 11.01
CA VAL A 151 -4.47 -2.43 10.58
C VAL A 151 -5.12 -2.65 9.21
N LEU A 152 -4.43 -3.28 8.25
CA LEU A 152 -5.00 -3.62 6.94
C LEU A 152 -6.19 -4.58 7.07
N LEU A 153 -6.09 -5.60 7.93
CA LEU A 153 -7.19 -6.51 8.21
C LEU A 153 -8.39 -5.77 8.81
N LEU A 154 -8.16 -4.91 9.80
CA LEU A 154 -9.21 -4.11 10.43
C LEU A 154 -9.87 -3.16 9.43
N ALA A 155 -9.10 -2.55 8.53
CA ALA A 155 -9.64 -1.71 7.46
C ALA A 155 -10.57 -2.51 6.53
N LEU A 156 -10.17 -3.72 6.13
CA LEU A 156 -11.02 -4.61 5.34
C LEU A 156 -12.30 -4.99 6.10
N LEU A 157 -12.19 -5.43 7.34
CA LEU A 157 -13.36 -5.79 8.15
C LEU A 157 -14.31 -4.61 8.34
N GLY A 158 -13.78 -3.41 8.57
CA GLY A 158 -14.56 -2.17 8.70
C GLY A 158 -15.28 -1.80 7.40
N ALA A 159 -14.57 -1.81 6.26
CA ALA A 159 -15.15 -1.51 4.95
C ALA A 159 -16.29 -2.46 4.58
N ARG A 160 -16.22 -3.72 5.02
CA ARG A 160 -17.26 -4.74 4.77
C ARG A 160 -18.56 -4.51 5.52
N GLN A 161 -18.58 -3.70 6.56
CA GLN A 161 -19.82 -3.35 7.26
C GLN A 161 -20.68 -2.37 6.48
N VAL A 162 -20.16 -1.81 5.38
CA VAL A 162 -20.89 -0.93 4.49
C VAL A 162 -21.48 -1.77 3.33
N PRO A 163 -22.80 -1.69 3.07
CA PRO A 163 -23.41 -2.39 1.95
C PRO A 163 -22.75 -2.03 0.61
N SER A 164 -22.43 -3.03 -0.22
CA SER A 164 -21.88 -2.82 -1.55
C SER A 164 -22.97 -2.93 -2.62
N GLN A 165 -23.19 -1.82 -3.33
CA GLN A 165 -24.06 -1.76 -4.52
C GLN A 165 -23.20 -1.34 -5.72
N LEU A 166 -22.31 -2.23 -6.18
CA LEU A 166 -21.62 -2.00 -7.46
C LEU A 166 -22.38 -2.68 -8.58
N PRO A 167 -22.91 -1.91 -9.55
CA PRO A 167 -23.39 -2.51 -10.79
C PRO A 167 -22.21 -3.18 -11.51
N LEU A 168 -22.31 -4.49 -11.70
CA LEU A 168 -21.35 -5.28 -12.46
C LEU A 168 -21.45 -4.91 -13.94
N HIS A 169 -20.44 -4.21 -14.46
CA HIS A 169 -20.35 -3.92 -15.89
C HIS A 169 -19.45 -4.95 -16.56
N ALA A 170 -19.86 -5.42 -17.74
CA ALA A 170 -19.00 -6.27 -18.57
C ALA A 170 -17.82 -5.43 -19.07
N GLY A 171 -16.60 -5.94 -18.87
CA GLY A 171 -15.41 -5.31 -19.42
C GLY A 171 -15.43 -5.33 -20.95
N TRP A 172 -15.06 -4.21 -21.57
CA TRP A 172 -14.82 -4.13 -23.01
C TRP A 172 -13.70 -5.10 -23.45
N SER A 173 -13.82 -5.65 -24.67
CA SER A 173 -12.97 -6.74 -25.18
C SER A 173 -11.47 -6.46 -25.09
N LEU A 174 -11.08 -5.21 -25.31
CA LEU A 174 -9.69 -4.79 -25.21
C LEU A 174 -9.17 -4.91 -23.77
N SER A 175 -9.90 -4.40 -22.77
CA SER A 175 -9.52 -4.50 -21.35
C SER A 175 -9.41 -5.95 -20.89
N VAL A 176 -10.36 -6.80 -21.29
CA VAL A 176 -10.37 -8.24 -20.98
C VAL A 176 -9.13 -8.95 -21.57
N SER A 177 -8.69 -8.53 -22.76
CA SER A 177 -7.50 -9.10 -23.41
C SER A 177 -6.20 -8.62 -22.76
N TRP A 178 -6.12 -7.32 -22.46
CA TRP A 178 -4.97 -6.73 -21.77
C TRP A 178 -4.80 -7.26 -20.35
N SER A 179 -5.88 -7.42 -19.60
CA SER A 179 -5.83 -7.96 -18.23
C SER A 179 -5.26 -9.38 -18.19
N ARG A 180 -5.63 -10.23 -19.17
CA ARG A 180 -5.09 -11.59 -19.32
C ARG A 180 -3.62 -11.60 -19.70
N LEU A 181 -3.18 -10.65 -20.53
CA LEU A 181 -1.78 -10.51 -20.93
C LEU A 181 -0.91 -10.00 -19.77
N LEU A 182 -1.39 -9.00 -19.03
CA LEU A 182 -0.63 -8.34 -17.97
C LEU A 182 -0.59 -9.14 -16.67
N SER A 183 -1.66 -9.87 -16.33
CA SER A 183 -1.75 -10.67 -15.10
C SER A 183 -0.52 -11.57 -14.83
N PRO A 184 -0.08 -12.45 -15.77
CA PRO A 184 1.09 -13.29 -15.52
C PRO A 184 2.37 -12.47 -15.34
N MET A 185 2.52 -11.34 -16.05
CA MET A 185 3.66 -10.44 -15.87
C MET A 185 3.66 -9.80 -14.49
N LEU A 186 2.49 -9.34 -14.00
CA LEU A 186 2.32 -8.76 -12.68
C LEU A 186 2.57 -9.79 -11.57
N LEU A 187 2.13 -11.03 -11.75
CA LEU A 187 2.42 -12.13 -10.83
C LEU A 187 3.94 -12.38 -10.75
N LEU A 188 4.62 -12.49 -11.89
CA LEU A 188 6.06 -12.71 -11.95
C LEU A 188 6.85 -11.55 -11.35
N LEU A 189 6.48 -10.31 -11.67
CA LEU A 189 7.11 -9.12 -11.08
C LEU A 189 6.88 -9.03 -9.57
N SER A 190 5.69 -9.40 -9.09
CA SER A 190 5.40 -9.42 -7.66
C SER A 190 6.24 -10.47 -6.93
N ALA A 191 6.33 -11.69 -7.49
CA ALA A 191 7.21 -12.73 -6.96
C ALA A 191 8.69 -12.31 -6.99
N TYR A 192 9.12 -11.63 -8.05
CA TYR A 192 10.46 -11.07 -8.14
C TYR A 192 10.72 -9.99 -7.08
N LEU A 193 9.80 -9.04 -6.88
CA LEU A 193 9.94 -8.00 -5.87
C LEU A 193 9.98 -8.57 -4.45
N LEU A 194 9.17 -9.59 -4.17
CA LEU A 194 9.21 -10.33 -2.91
C LEU A 194 10.61 -10.95 -2.70
N TRP A 195 11.09 -11.74 -3.66
CA TRP A 195 12.40 -12.39 -3.56
C TRP A 195 13.55 -11.38 -3.46
N ARG A 196 13.49 -10.31 -4.26
CA ARG A 196 14.52 -9.27 -4.29
C ARG A 196 14.58 -8.48 -2.99
N GLY A 197 13.46 -8.35 -2.27
CA GLY A 197 13.33 -7.59 -1.01
C GLY A 197 14.38 -7.93 0.04
N ALA A 198 14.88 -9.17 0.08
CA ALA A 198 15.94 -9.57 1.01
C ALA A 198 17.30 -8.88 0.75
N ALA A 199 17.55 -8.40 -0.48
CA ALA A 199 18.84 -7.86 -0.89
C ALA A 199 18.80 -6.48 -1.57
N ALA A 200 17.63 -6.04 -2.03
CA ALA A 200 17.45 -4.81 -2.78
C ALA A 200 15.99 -4.33 -2.66
N PRO A 201 15.65 -3.13 -3.19
CA PRO A 201 14.33 -2.57 -3.02
C PRO A 201 13.20 -3.50 -3.49
N GLY A 202 12.18 -3.63 -2.66
CA GLY A 202 11.12 -4.64 -2.80
C GLY A 202 10.56 -5.05 -1.44
N GLY A 203 10.16 -6.33 -1.34
CA GLY A 203 9.56 -6.90 -0.13
C GLY A 203 8.05 -7.08 -0.21
N ALA A 204 7.47 -7.58 0.88
CA ALA A 204 6.10 -8.07 0.90
C ALA A 204 5.03 -7.02 0.55
N PHE A 205 5.21 -5.77 0.97
CA PHE A 205 4.18 -4.74 0.80
C PHE A 205 4.08 -4.27 -0.66
N GLN A 206 5.23 -4.01 -1.28
CA GLN A 206 5.35 -3.61 -2.67
C GLN A 206 4.92 -4.75 -3.60
N ALA A 207 5.37 -5.98 -3.32
CA ALA A 207 4.94 -7.17 -4.04
C ALA A 207 3.42 -7.38 -3.91
N GLY A 208 2.88 -7.24 -2.69
CA GLY A 208 1.46 -7.42 -2.41
C GLY A 208 0.60 -6.37 -3.11
N ALA A 209 1.02 -5.10 -3.12
CA ALA A 209 0.34 -4.02 -3.82
C ALA A 209 0.36 -4.17 -5.35
N LEU A 210 1.49 -4.61 -5.90
CA LEU A 210 1.59 -4.88 -7.34
C LEU A 210 0.70 -6.06 -7.74
N LEU A 211 0.69 -7.13 -6.94
CA LEU A 211 -0.20 -8.28 -7.16
C LEU A 211 -1.66 -7.87 -7.03
N ALA A 212 -2.01 -7.08 -6.01
CA ALA A 212 -3.35 -6.51 -5.83
C ALA A 212 -3.79 -5.75 -7.08
N SER A 213 -2.92 -4.95 -7.69
CA SER A 213 -3.25 -4.20 -8.90
C SER A 213 -3.68 -5.13 -10.04
N GLY A 214 -2.98 -6.25 -10.22
CA GLY A 214 -3.38 -7.28 -11.19
C GLY A 214 -4.72 -7.95 -10.84
N LEU A 215 -4.92 -8.30 -9.57
CA LEU A 215 -6.18 -8.88 -9.09
C LEU A 215 -7.35 -7.91 -9.27
N VAL A 216 -7.16 -6.62 -8.99
CA VAL A 216 -8.17 -5.56 -9.20
C VAL A 216 -8.57 -5.49 -10.67
N ILE A 217 -7.60 -5.42 -11.59
CA ILE A 217 -7.90 -5.32 -13.03
C ILE A 217 -8.66 -6.56 -13.52
N LEU A 218 -8.25 -7.76 -13.11
CA LEU A 218 -8.96 -8.99 -13.47
C LEU A 218 -10.38 -9.02 -12.89
N ARG A 219 -10.55 -8.57 -11.65
CA ARG A 219 -11.85 -8.57 -10.97
C ARG A 219 -12.80 -7.53 -11.55
N LEU A 220 -12.32 -6.34 -11.92
CA LEU A 220 -13.10 -5.33 -12.64
C LEU A 220 -13.57 -5.85 -14.01
N ASN A 221 -12.84 -6.79 -14.62
CA ASN A 221 -13.24 -7.48 -15.85
C ASN A 221 -14.07 -8.76 -15.59
N GLN A 222 -14.50 -9.01 -14.35
CA GLN A 222 -15.24 -10.21 -13.93
C GLN A 222 -14.52 -11.54 -14.19
N GLN A 223 -13.18 -11.54 -14.24
CA GLN A 223 -12.36 -12.73 -14.52
C GLN A 223 -11.93 -13.48 -13.25
N LEU A 224 -12.33 -13.00 -12.07
CA LEU A 224 -11.99 -13.58 -10.77
C LEU A 224 -13.22 -13.69 -9.86
N ALA A 225 -14.26 -14.40 -10.30
CA ALA A 225 -15.48 -14.61 -9.50
C ALA A 225 -15.21 -15.31 -8.15
N TRP A 226 -14.18 -16.15 -8.06
CA TRP A 226 -13.78 -16.84 -6.83
C TRP A 226 -13.18 -15.90 -5.76
N LEU A 227 -12.71 -14.71 -6.17
CA LEU A 227 -12.14 -13.70 -5.28
C LEU A 227 -13.28 -12.97 -4.57
N SER A 228 -13.83 -13.62 -3.55
CA SER A 228 -14.88 -13.11 -2.67
C SER A 228 -14.57 -13.53 -1.24
N TRP A 229 -14.95 -12.71 -0.28
CA TRP A 229 -14.85 -13.04 1.14
C TRP A 229 -15.72 -14.23 1.56
N GLN A 230 -16.76 -14.57 0.79
CA GLN A 230 -17.55 -15.77 1.07
C GLN A 230 -16.68 -17.03 0.93
N ASN A 231 -15.69 -16.99 0.03
CA ASN A 231 -14.75 -18.07 -0.18
C ASN A 231 -13.85 -18.27 1.05
N PHE A 232 -13.91 -19.47 1.63
CA PHE A 232 -13.11 -19.85 2.80
C PHE A 232 -11.60 -19.78 2.52
N ALA A 233 -11.17 -20.12 1.30
CA ALA A 233 -9.76 -20.05 0.93
C ALA A 233 -9.25 -18.61 0.91
N VAL A 234 -10.05 -17.67 0.39
CA VAL A 234 -9.70 -16.23 0.38
C VAL A 234 -9.59 -15.70 1.80
N ARG A 235 -10.55 -16.01 2.68
CA ARG A 235 -10.49 -15.62 4.11
C ARG A 235 -9.25 -16.16 4.81
N THR A 236 -8.97 -17.45 4.60
CA THR A 236 -7.80 -18.08 5.20
C THR A 236 -6.50 -17.44 4.70
N LEU A 237 -6.39 -17.15 3.40
CA LEU A 237 -5.21 -16.48 2.83
C LEU A 237 -5.04 -15.03 3.30
N VAL A 238 -6.14 -14.28 3.46
CA VAL A 238 -6.10 -12.93 4.06
C VAL A 238 -5.56 -12.99 5.49
N LEU A 239 -5.96 -13.99 6.28
CA LEU A 239 -5.47 -14.17 7.65
C LEU A 239 -4.08 -14.79 7.72
N ALA A 240 -3.64 -15.50 6.67
CA ALA A 240 -2.40 -16.29 6.68
C ALA A 240 -1.15 -15.45 6.95
N GLY A 241 -1.09 -14.20 6.45
CA GLY A 241 0.02 -13.29 6.72
C GLY A 241 0.17 -12.98 8.21
N LEU A 242 -0.93 -12.56 8.86
CA LEU A 242 -0.95 -12.26 10.29
C LEU A 242 -0.65 -13.52 11.13
N ILE A 243 -1.26 -14.65 10.77
CA ILE A 243 -1.04 -15.93 11.45
C ILE A 243 0.43 -16.35 11.32
N ALA A 244 1.02 -16.31 10.13
CA ALA A 244 2.41 -16.66 9.91
C ALA A 244 3.36 -15.79 10.77
N PHE A 245 3.08 -14.50 10.85
CA PHE A 245 3.86 -13.55 11.64
C PHE A 245 3.77 -13.85 13.15
N VAL A 246 2.55 -14.05 13.68
CA VAL A 246 2.33 -14.40 15.09
C VAL A 246 2.96 -15.75 15.42
N MET A 247 2.78 -16.75 14.55
CA MET A 247 3.35 -18.09 14.73
C MET A 247 4.87 -18.07 14.68
N ALA A 248 5.49 -17.27 13.80
CA ALA A 248 6.94 -17.07 13.80
C ALA A 248 7.40 -16.46 15.14
N GLY A 249 6.69 -15.44 15.63
CA GLY A 249 6.98 -14.89 16.94
C GLY A 249 6.87 -15.93 18.06
N LEU A 250 5.79 -16.71 18.12
CA LEU A 250 5.62 -17.76 19.12
C LEU A 250 6.70 -18.85 19.02
N ALA A 251 7.06 -19.25 17.80
CA ALA A 251 8.11 -20.24 17.56
C ALA A 251 9.49 -19.76 18.02
N SER A 252 9.79 -18.46 17.91
CA SER A 252 11.06 -17.91 18.41
C SER A 252 11.25 -18.10 19.92
N LEU A 253 10.15 -18.09 20.70
CA LEU A 253 10.18 -18.30 22.15
C LEU A 253 10.47 -19.75 22.57
N LEU A 254 10.39 -20.70 21.64
CA LEU A 254 10.70 -22.11 21.89
C LEU A 254 12.21 -22.40 21.77
N LEU A 255 12.99 -21.44 21.24
CA LEU A 255 14.43 -21.61 21.06
C LEU A 255 15.19 -21.42 22.39
N PRO A 256 16.13 -22.31 22.72
CA PRO A 256 16.91 -22.20 23.96
C PRO A 256 17.62 -20.85 24.08
N GLY A 257 17.41 -20.15 25.19
CA GLY A 257 18.07 -18.87 25.47
C GLY A 257 17.48 -17.65 24.75
N GLN A 258 16.39 -17.79 23.99
CA GLN A 258 15.68 -16.66 23.39
C GLN A 258 14.42 -16.30 24.19
N LEU A 259 14.46 -15.15 24.84
CA LEU A 259 13.32 -14.57 25.57
C LEU A 259 12.64 -13.42 24.80
N VAL A 260 13.22 -13.04 23.65
CA VAL A 260 12.76 -11.91 22.86
C VAL A 260 11.89 -12.42 21.70
N TRP A 261 10.62 -12.02 21.70
CA TRP A 261 9.68 -12.35 20.64
C TRP A 261 10.17 -11.81 19.28
N LEU A 262 10.04 -12.61 18.22
CA LEU A 262 10.47 -12.30 16.85
C LEU A 262 11.99 -12.14 16.67
N SER A 263 12.80 -12.53 17.65
CA SER A 263 14.25 -12.63 17.50
C SER A 263 14.63 -14.02 17.00
N TRP A 264 15.45 -14.09 15.94
CA TRP A 264 15.87 -15.37 15.36
C TRP A 264 17.39 -15.48 15.25
N PRO A 265 17.97 -16.69 15.38
CA PRO A 265 19.37 -16.92 15.04
C PRO A 265 19.63 -16.54 13.58
N VAL A 266 20.79 -15.92 13.30
CA VAL A 266 21.14 -15.39 11.97
C VAL A 266 20.94 -16.43 10.86
N ALA A 267 21.30 -17.69 11.12
CA ALA A 267 21.19 -18.79 10.16
C ALA A 267 19.74 -19.10 9.73
N LEU A 268 18.75 -18.82 10.61
CA LEU A 268 17.33 -19.09 10.34
C LEU A 268 16.57 -17.81 9.96
N ALA A 269 17.05 -16.64 10.39
CA ALA A 269 16.35 -15.37 10.26
C ALA A 269 15.90 -15.08 8.82
N GLY A 270 16.79 -15.18 7.83
CA GLY A 270 16.44 -14.94 6.43
C GLY A 270 15.34 -15.87 5.89
N GLY A 271 15.37 -17.14 6.28
CA GLY A 271 14.35 -18.11 5.87
C GLY A 271 12.98 -17.84 6.50
N ILE A 272 12.95 -17.46 7.79
CA ILE A 272 11.72 -17.07 8.48
C ILE A 272 11.16 -15.78 7.91
N ILE A 273 12.01 -14.77 7.66
CA ILE A 273 11.62 -13.51 7.03
C ILE A 273 10.94 -13.79 5.68
N LEU A 274 11.57 -14.55 4.79
CA LEU A 274 10.99 -14.88 3.48
C LEU A 274 9.65 -15.63 3.59
N LEU A 275 9.52 -16.55 4.55
CA LEU A 275 8.28 -17.27 4.80
C LEU A 275 7.16 -16.33 5.23
N VAL A 276 7.43 -15.47 6.21
CA VAL A 276 6.48 -14.46 6.69
C VAL A 276 6.10 -13.49 5.57
N GLU A 277 7.09 -13.00 4.82
CA GLU A 277 6.85 -12.10 3.67
C GLU A 277 5.99 -12.74 2.59
N THR A 278 6.15 -14.04 2.34
CA THR A 278 5.34 -14.76 1.33
C THR A 278 3.87 -14.74 1.71
N PHE A 279 3.55 -15.11 2.95
CA PHE A 279 2.16 -15.08 3.43
C PHE A 279 1.63 -13.66 3.56
N ALA A 280 2.47 -12.71 4.01
CA ALA A 280 2.11 -11.29 4.07
C ALA A 280 1.80 -10.73 2.68
N THR A 281 2.59 -11.05 1.66
CA THR A 281 2.37 -10.62 0.27
C THR A 281 0.99 -11.05 -0.24
N LEU A 282 0.64 -12.32 -0.03
CA LEU A 282 -0.67 -12.85 -0.44
C LEU A 282 -1.80 -12.21 0.36
N ALA A 283 -1.63 -12.06 1.67
CA ALA A 283 -2.61 -11.41 2.55
C ALA A 283 -2.86 -9.96 2.12
N ILE A 284 -1.80 -9.18 1.92
CA ILE A 284 -1.86 -7.78 1.46
C ILE A 284 -2.54 -7.71 0.09
N ALA A 285 -2.15 -8.57 -0.86
CA ALA A 285 -2.70 -8.55 -2.21
C ALA A 285 -4.23 -8.77 -2.22
N LEU A 286 -4.69 -9.79 -1.50
CA LEU A 286 -6.12 -10.11 -1.40
C LEU A 286 -6.88 -9.04 -0.62
N THR A 287 -6.31 -8.54 0.47
CA THR A 287 -6.92 -7.49 1.30
C THR A 287 -7.14 -6.21 0.50
N LEU A 288 -6.10 -5.73 -0.20
CA LEU A 288 -6.18 -4.54 -1.03
C LEU A 288 -7.15 -4.74 -2.22
N ALA A 289 -7.12 -5.89 -2.87
CA ALA A 289 -8.05 -6.17 -3.97
C ALA A 289 -9.53 -6.21 -3.51
N LEU A 290 -9.79 -6.74 -2.32
CA LEU A 290 -11.13 -6.74 -1.71
C LEU A 290 -11.57 -5.34 -1.27
N LEU A 291 -10.65 -4.53 -0.74
CA LEU A 291 -10.91 -3.13 -0.37
C LEU A 291 -11.27 -2.27 -1.57
N VAL A 292 -10.52 -2.40 -2.68
CA VAL A 292 -10.73 -1.57 -3.88
C VAL A 292 -12.02 -1.92 -4.60
N VAL A 293 -12.26 -3.21 -4.88
CA VAL A 293 -13.38 -3.63 -5.73
C VAL A 293 -14.66 -3.90 -4.90
N GLY A 294 -14.57 -4.19 -3.61
CA GLY A 294 -15.73 -4.55 -2.78
C GLY A 294 -16.25 -5.96 -3.06
N GLU A 295 -17.50 -6.27 -2.70
CA GLU A 295 -18.18 -7.51 -3.09
C GLU A 295 -19.23 -7.24 -4.18
N PRO A 296 -19.49 -8.20 -5.08
CA PRO A 296 -20.66 -8.14 -5.95
C PRO A 296 -21.94 -8.21 -5.11
N GLU A 297 -23.00 -7.58 -5.60
CA GLU A 297 -24.34 -7.65 -5.01
C GLU A 297 -24.78 -9.12 -4.96
N GLN A 298 -25.26 -9.56 -3.80
CA GLN A 298 -25.84 -10.90 -3.67
C GLN A 298 -27.18 -10.88 -4.40
N GLU A 299 -27.34 -11.71 -5.44
CA GLU A 299 -28.69 -12.10 -5.84
C GLU A 299 -29.34 -12.75 -4.61
N PRO A 300 -30.54 -12.32 -4.20
CA PRO A 300 -31.23 -12.99 -3.10
C PRO A 300 -31.35 -14.46 -3.48
N ALA A 301 -30.88 -15.34 -2.59
CA ALA A 301 -31.09 -16.75 -2.74
C ALA A 301 -32.60 -16.95 -2.87
N ASP A 302 -33.05 -17.48 -4.01
CA ASP A 302 -34.45 -17.84 -4.23
C ASP A 302 -34.93 -18.64 -3.02
N ALA A 303 -35.89 -18.05 -2.29
CA ALA A 303 -36.52 -18.61 -1.11
C ALA A 303 -37.57 -19.66 -1.47
#